data_AF-A0AAD6V2G4-F1
#
_entry.id   AF-A0AAD6V2G4-F1
#
_cell.length_a   1.000
_cell.length_b   1.000
_cell.length_c   1.000
_cell.angle_alpha   90.00
_cell.angle_beta   90.00
_cell.angle_gamma   90.00
#
_symmetry.space_group_name_H-M   'P 1'
#
loop_
_entity.id
_entity.type
_entity.pdbx_description
1 polymer ?
#
loop_
_entity_poly.entity_id
_entity_poly.type
_entity_poly.pdbx_seq_one_letter_code
_entity_poly.pdbx_strand_id
1 'polypeptide(L)'
;DEYALTLQEANLLYWASSLMGFTYSFIKHFIPKAAETPPPPFDVCHCMRVSRFPMTKSWETTLQIPPLWAGHLLEEFIDTEAEDFVKFVHNGSALPLLEPEDPLYEISEFLCFTQHVQYYKTEGADELTK
;
A
#
# COMPACT_ATOMS: atom_id res chain seq x y z
N ASP A 1 -6.71 2.40 24.20
CA ASP A 1 -7.41 3.57 23.67
C ASP A 1 -7.52 3.38 22.17
N GLU A 2 -8.73 3.12 21.67
CA GLU A 2 -9.00 2.80 20.26
C GLU A 2 -8.58 3.95 19.35
N TYR A 3 -8.74 5.19 19.82
CA TYR A 3 -8.33 6.39 19.10
C TYR A 3 -6.83 6.42 18.78
N ALA A 4 -5.99 6.01 19.73
CA ALA A 4 -4.54 5.95 19.53
C ALA A 4 -4.15 4.92 18.46
N LEU A 5 -4.87 3.78 18.40
CA LEU A 5 -4.67 2.74 17.39
C LEU A 5 -5.10 3.24 16.00
N THR A 6 -6.24 3.91 15.89
CA THR A 6 -6.71 4.51 14.63
C THR A 6 -5.71 5.56 14.10
N LEU A 7 -5.14 6.38 15.00
CA LEU A 7 -4.11 7.35 14.64
C LEU A 7 -2.79 6.68 14.20
N GLN A 8 -2.40 5.60 14.87
CA GLN A 8 -1.21 4.84 14.50
C GLN A 8 -1.39 4.25 13.10
N GLU A 9 -2.54 3.63 12.83
CA GLU A 9 -2.85 3.06 11.51
C GLU A 9 -2.88 4.13 10.41
N ALA A 10 -3.49 5.29 10.69
CA ALA A 10 -3.45 6.43 9.77
C ALA A 10 -2.02 6.89 9.44
N ASN A 11 -1.11 6.86 10.42
CA ASN A 11 0.29 7.18 10.20
C ASN A 11 0.99 6.11 9.35
N LEU A 12 0.71 4.83 9.58
CA LEU A 12 1.26 3.73 8.78
C LEU A 12 0.85 3.87 7.30
N LEU A 13 -0.42 4.18 7.03
CA LEU A 13 -0.91 4.44 5.66
C LEU A 13 -0.23 5.66 5.01
N TYR A 14 0.06 6.70 5.80
CA TYR A 14 0.80 7.87 5.33
C TYR A 14 2.24 7.52 4.96
N TRP A 15 2.93 6.73 5.78
CA TRP A 15 4.28 6.23 5.48
C TRP A 15 4.28 5.32 4.25
N ALA A 16 3.36 4.36 4.16
CA ALA A 16 3.22 3.48 3.02
C ALA A 16 3.02 4.26 1.70
N SER A 17 2.15 5.28 1.71
CA SER A 17 1.94 6.16 0.56
C SER A 17 3.20 6.94 0.17
N SER A 18 3.95 7.42 1.17
CA SER A 18 5.19 8.18 0.96
C SER A 18 6.31 7.29 0.42
N LEU A 19 6.45 6.08 0.95
CA LEU A 19 7.42 5.07 0.52
C LEU A 19 7.12 4.56 -0.89
N MET A 20 5.85 4.43 -1.26
CA MET A 20 5.47 4.13 -2.64
C MET A 20 5.85 5.28 -3.59
N GLY A 21 5.58 6.53 -3.19
CA GLY A 21 6.02 7.73 -3.92
C GLY A 21 7.53 7.84 -4.08
N PHE A 22 8.27 7.42 -3.04
CA PHE A 22 9.72 7.30 -3.08
C PHE A 22 10.18 6.26 -4.11
N THR A 23 9.58 5.07 -4.14
CA THR A 23 9.90 4.03 -5.13
C THR A 23 9.65 4.51 -6.56
N TYR A 24 8.53 5.18 -6.84
CA TYR A 24 8.31 5.77 -8.17
C TYR A 24 9.35 6.82 -8.55
N SER A 25 9.78 7.64 -7.58
CA SER A 25 10.84 8.63 -7.80
C SER A 25 12.20 7.96 -8.05
N PHE A 26 12.49 6.87 -7.33
CA PHE A 26 13.66 6.02 -7.55
C PHE A 26 13.66 5.46 -8.97
N ILE A 27 12.57 4.82 -9.41
CA ILE A 27 12.42 4.29 -10.78
C ILE A 27 12.65 5.40 -11.82
N LYS A 28 11.97 6.53 -11.68
CA LYS A 28 12.10 7.67 -12.60
C LYS A 28 13.52 8.23 -12.68
N HIS A 29 14.30 8.14 -11.61
CA HIS A 29 15.70 8.57 -11.61
C HIS A 29 16.63 7.57 -12.30
N PHE A 30 16.31 6.27 -12.24
CA PHE A 30 17.12 5.20 -12.81
C PHE A 30 16.83 4.93 -14.30
N ILE A 31 15.58 5.04 -14.76
CA ILE A 31 15.20 4.79 -16.17
C ILE A 31 16.04 5.63 -17.16
N PRO A 32 16.24 6.95 -16.99
CA PRO A 32 17.04 7.74 -17.93
C PRO A 32 18.53 7.42 -17.89
N LYS A 33 19.04 6.90 -16.76
CA LYS A 33 20.44 6.48 -16.61
C LYS A 33 20.70 5.11 -17.24
N ALA A 34 19.64 4.32 -17.40
CA ALA A 34 19.66 3.04 -18.08
C ALA A 34 19.61 3.17 -19.61
N ALA A 35 20.00 4.33 -20.19
CA ALA A 35 19.88 4.65 -21.61
C ALA A 35 20.58 3.68 -22.60
N GLU A 36 21.41 2.75 -22.13
CA GLU A 36 21.98 1.66 -22.93
C GLU A 36 21.11 0.37 -22.95
N THR A 37 20.05 0.34 -22.15
CA THR A 37 19.11 -0.78 -22.02
C THR A 37 17.76 -0.38 -22.60
N PRO A 38 17.09 -1.26 -23.38
CA PRO A 38 15.73 -1.01 -23.82
C PRO A 38 14.82 -0.72 -22.61
N PRO A 39 13.75 0.08 -22.81
CA PRO A 39 12.77 0.31 -21.75
C PRO A 39 12.28 -1.03 -21.20
N PRO A 40 11.93 -1.10 -19.89
CA PRO A 40 11.45 -2.35 -19.31
C PRO A 40 10.28 -2.90 -20.15
N PRO A 41 10.21 -4.21 -20.37
CA PRO A 41 9.17 -4.82 -21.20
C PRO A 41 7.78 -4.82 -20.54
N PHE A 42 7.64 -4.17 -19.38
CA PHE A 42 6.43 -4.12 -18.57
C PHE A 42 6.08 -2.68 -18.21
N ASP A 43 4.79 -2.41 -18.05
CA ASP A 43 4.31 -1.11 -17.58
C ASP A 43 4.51 -0.99 -16.06
N VAL A 44 4.99 0.17 -15.62
CA VAL A 44 5.12 0.45 -14.19
C VAL A 44 3.71 0.54 -13.59
N CYS A 45 3.37 -0.46 -12.78
CA CYS A 45 2.08 -0.52 -12.09
C CYS A 45 1.88 0.73 -11.23
N HIS A 46 0.81 1.49 -11.48
CA HIS A 46 0.38 2.62 -10.66
C HIS A 46 -0.67 2.13 -9.66
N CYS A 47 -0.21 1.60 -8.52
CA CYS A 47 -1.12 1.17 -7.46
C CYS A 47 -1.82 2.38 -6.84
N MET A 48 -3.13 2.25 -6.60
CA MET A 48 -3.95 3.30 -6.03
C MET A 48 -3.41 3.78 -4.67
N ARG A 49 -3.50 5.10 -4.47
CA ARG A 49 -3.17 5.74 -3.20
C ARG A 49 -4.36 5.63 -2.26
N VAL A 50 -4.11 5.22 -1.03
CA VAL A 50 -5.13 5.24 0.02
C VAL A 50 -5.51 6.69 0.31
N SER A 51 -6.72 7.08 -0.11
CA SER A 51 -7.26 8.42 0.10
C SER A 51 -7.89 8.53 1.49
N ARG A 52 -7.38 9.45 2.31
CA ARG A 52 -7.81 9.70 3.69
C ARG A 52 -9.09 10.53 3.74
N PHE A 53 -10.03 10.17 4.61
CA PHE A 53 -11.05 11.10 5.11
C PHE A 53 -10.93 11.34 6.63
N PRO A 54 -11.38 12.51 7.13
CA PRO A 54 -11.39 12.80 8.55
C PRO A 54 -12.31 11.83 9.31
N MET A 55 -11.86 11.45 10.49
CA MET A 55 -12.59 10.64 11.46
C MET A 55 -14.02 11.16 11.65
N THR A 56 -15.02 10.34 11.35
CA THR A 56 -16.43 10.69 11.56
C THR A 56 -16.84 10.30 12.97
N LYS A 57 -17.46 11.24 13.70
CA LYS A 57 -18.18 10.91 14.93
C LYS A 57 -19.55 10.37 14.50
N SER A 58 -19.83 9.08 14.74
CA SER A 58 -21.20 8.59 14.63
C SER A 58 -22.03 9.24 15.74
N TRP A 59 -23.01 10.04 15.36
CA TRP A 59 -24.00 10.59 16.28
C TRP A 59 -25.28 9.78 16.17
N GLU A 60 -25.22 8.46 16.36
CA GLU A 60 -26.46 7.68 16.41
C GLU A 60 -27.24 8.05 17.67
N THR A 61 -28.31 8.83 17.48
CA THR A 61 -29.15 9.41 18.56
C THR A 61 -30.30 8.46 18.95
N THR A 62 -30.32 7.23 18.44
CA THR A 62 -31.49 6.34 18.50
C THR A 62 -31.37 5.17 19.48
N LEU A 63 -30.21 4.94 20.10
CA LEU A 63 -30.04 3.88 21.09
C LEU A 63 -29.51 4.46 22.40
N GLN A 64 -30.16 4.16 23.51
CA GLN A 64 -29.77 4.51 24.89
C GLN A 64 -28.52 3.74 25.36
N ILE A 65 -27.55 3.59 24.47
CA ILE A 65 -26.23 3.02 24.73
C ILE A 65 -25.30 4.22 24.91
N PRO A 66 -24.47 4.29 25.96
CA PRO A 66 -23.47 5.36 26.08
C PRO A 66 -22.68 5.41 24.77
N PRO A 67 -22.43 6.63 24.21
CA PRO A 67 -21.81 6.75 22.90
C PRO A 67 -20.52 5.96 22.90
N LEU A 68 -20.43 4.94 22.04
CA LEU A 68 -19.18 4.26 21.77
C LEU A 68 -18.35 5.23 20.93
N TRP A 69 -17.25 5.71 21.49
CA TRP A 69 -16.32 6.62 20.81
C TRP A 69 -15.48 5.79 19.84
N ALA A 70 -16.09 5.31 18.76
CA ALA A 70 -15.42 4.50 17.76
C ALA A 70 -14.78 5.40 16.70
N GLY A 71 -13.47 5.25 16.52
CA GLY A 71 -12.70 5.95 15.50
C GLY A 71 -12.54 5.06 14.26
N HIS A 72 -13.01 5.53 13.11
CA HIS A 72 -12.95 4.77 11.86
C HIS A 72 -11.99 5.43 10.85
N LEU A 73 -11.28 4.60 10.08
CA LEU A 73 -10.58 5.03 8.87
C LEU A 73 -11.48 4.83 7.66
N LEU A 74 -11.31 5.71 6.69
CA LEU A 74 -12.04 5.69 5.44
C LEU A 74 -11.02 5.69 4.32
N GLU A 75 -11.20 4.77 3.39
CA GLU A 75 -10.34 4.54 2.23
C GLU A 75 -11.18 4.55 0.95
N GLU A 76 -10.52 4.60 -0.20
CA GLU A 76 -11.20 4.51 -1.49
C GLU A 76 -11.83 3.12 -1.65
N PHE A 77 -13.11 3.08 -2.03
CA PHE A 77 -13.78 1.83 -2.32
C PHE A 77 -13.27 1.27 -3.65
N ILE A 78 -12.68 0.07 -3.59
CA ILE A 78 -12.28 -0.68 -4.78
C ILE A 78 -13.49 -1.49 -5.21
N ASP A 79 -14.01 -1.18 -6.39
CA ASP A 79 -15.13 -1.93 -6.98
C ASP A 79 -14.65 -3.32 -7.43
N THR A 80 -15.06 -4.34 -6.68
CA THR A 80 -14.74 -5.75 -6.93
C THR A 80 -15.87 -6.49 -7.66
N GLU A 81 -16.88 -5.80 -8.21
CA GLU A 81 -17.97 -6.49 -8.92
C GLU A 81 -17.48 -7.27 -10.15
N ALA A 82 -16.29 -6.95 -10.67
CA ALA A 82 -15.65 -7.66 -11.78
C ALA A 82 -14.60 -8.70 -11.35
N GLU A 83 -13.84 -8.46 -10.26
CA GLU A 83 -12.72 -9.29 -9.81
C GLU A 83 -12.54 -9.25 -8.29
N ASP A 84 -12.12 -10.36 -7.69
CA ASP A 84 -11.88 -10.47 -6.25
C ASP A 84 -10.63 -9.68 -5.80
N PHE A 85 -10.61 -9.28 -4.52
CA PHE A 85 -9.41 -8.67 -3.92
C PHE A 85 -8.28 -9.70 -3.78
N VAL A 86 -7.13 -9.43 -4.43
CA VAL A 86 -5.97 -10.33 -4.45
C VAL A 86 -4.86 -9.81 -3.53
N LYS A 87 -4.29 -10.72 -2.72
CA LYS A 87 -3.07 -10.44 -1.94
C LYS A 87 -1.84 -10.83 -2.77
N PHE A 88 -0.98 -9.86 -3.08
CA PHE A 88 0.17 -10.06 -3.96
C PHE A 88 1.48 -10.46 -3.24
N VAL A 89 1.64 -10.05 -1.98
CA VAL A 89 2.87 -10.30 -1.20
C VAL A 89 2.53 -10.72 0.22
N HIS A 90 3.31 -11.65 0.77
CA HIS A 90 3.15 -12.11 2.15
C HIS A 90 3.98 -11.26 3.12
N ASN A 91 3.46 -11.04 4.33
CA ASN A 91 4.08 -10.14 5.29
C ASN A 91 5.48 -10.58 5.75
N GLY A 92 5.66 -11.90 5.89
CA GLY A 92 6.94 -12.53 6.28
C GLY A 92 7.82 -12.98 5.12
N SER A 93 7.53 -12.61 3.86
CA SER A 93 8.33 -13.02 2.70
C SER A 93 8.39 -11.92 1.65
N ALA A 94 9.59 -11.59 1.18
CA ALA A 94 9.79 -10.64 0.08
C ALA A 94 9.65 -11.30 -1.31
N LEU A 95 8.91 -12.40 -1.40
CA LEU A 95 8.67 -13.13 -2.65
C LEU A 95 7.24 -12.91 -3.14
N PRO A 96 7.02 -12.88 -4.47
CA PRO A 96 5.68 -12.86 -5.05
C PRO A 96 4.83 -14.01 -4.52
N LEU A 97 3.57 -13.73 -4.18
CA LEU A 97 2.64 -14.78 -3.77
C LEU A 97 2.04 -15.53 -4.98
N LEU A 98 1.94 -14.84 -6.11
CA LEU A 98 1.41 -15.41 -7.35
C LEU A 98 2.48 -16.19 -8.11
N GLU A 99 2.05 -17.17 -8.90
CA GLU A 99 2.93 -17.95 -9.77
C GLU A 99 3.21 -17.20 -11.09
N PRO A 100 4.33 -17.45 -11.78
CA PRO A 100 4.69 -16.75 -13.03
C PRO A 100 3.65 -16.83 -14.16
N GLU A 101 2.79 -17.85 -14.16
CA GLU A 101 1.73 -18.02 -15.16
C GLU A 101 0.48 -17.18 -14.84
N ASP A 102 0.39 -16.60 -13.64
CA ASP A 102 -0.72 -15.74 -13.25
C ASP A 102 -0.65 -14.40 -14.00
N PRO A 103 -1.75 -13.93 -14.62
CA PRO A 103 -1.75 -12.66 -15.35
C PRO A 103 -1.42 -11.44 -14.47
N LEU A 104 -1.56 -11.54 -13.15
CA LEU A 104 -1.21 -10.49 -12.19
C LEU A 104 0.17 -10.67 -11.55
N TYR A 105 0.96 -11.67 -12.00
CA TYR A 105 2.29 -11.94 -11.47
C TYR A 105 3.21 -10.72 -11.52
N GLU A 106 3.18 -9.97 -12.62
CA GLU A 106 4.00 -8.76 -12.79
C GLU A 106 3.72 -7.70 -11.71
N ILE A 107 2.47 -7.62 -11.21
CA ILE A 107 2.11 -6.74 -10.09
C ILE A 107 2.77 -7.23 -8.80
N SER A 108 2.78 -8.54 -8.56
CA SER A 108 3.45 -9.12 -7.39
C SER A 108 4.96 -8.90 -7.43
N GLU A 109 5.60 -9.11 -8.59
CA GLU A 109 7.03 -8.80 -8.77
C GLU A 109 7.33 -7.32 -8.54
N PHE A 110 6.51 -6.43 -9.09
CA PHE A 110 6.64 -5.00 -8.87
C PHE A 110 6.56 -4.65 -7.38
N LEU A 111 5.61 -5.23 -6.65
CA LEU A 111 5.45 -4.98 -5.21
C LEU A 111 6.63 -5.51 -4.40
N CYS A 112 7.17 -6.69 -4.73
CA CYS A 112 8.40 -7.20 -4.11
C CYS A 112 9.61 -6.29 -4.41
N PHE A 113 9.73 -5.80 -5.64
CA PHE A 113 10.74 -4.80 -5.98
C PHE A 113 10.58 -3.53 -5.13
N THR A 114 9.35 -3.06 -4.93
CA THR A 114 9.11 -1.87 -4.10
C THR A 114 9.56 -2.07 -2.65
N GLN A 115 9.24 -3.22 -2.05
CA GLN A 115 9.72 -3.59 -0.71
C GLN A 115 11.24 -3.61 -0.63
N HIS A 116 11.91 -4.20 -1.64
CA HIS A 116 13.37 -4.26 -1.68
C HIS A 116 14.01 -2.86 -1.77
N VAL A 117 13.47 -1.97 -2.61
CA VAL A 117 13.95 -0.59 -2.73
C VAL A 117 13.78 0.15 -1.40
N GLN A 118 12.62 0.02 -0.76
CA GLN A 118 12.32 0.66 0.52
C GLN A 118 13.27 0.19 1.62
N TYR A 119 13.45 -1.13 1.74
CA TYR A 119 14.39 -1.72 2.70
C TYR A 119 15.83 -1.22 2.47
N TYR A 120 16.33 -1.33 1.23
CA TYR A 120 17.69 -0.93 0.89
C TYR A 120 17.96 0.56 1.15
N LYS A 121 16.98 1.42 0.84
CA LYS A 121 17.13 2.87 0.93
C LYS A 121 16.90 3.45 2.32
N THR A 122 16.22 2.71 3.19
CA THR A 122 16.02 3.06 4.60
C THR A 122 17.04 2.37 5.51
N GLU A 123 18.06 1.72 4.94
CA GLU A 123 19.07 0.95 5.68
C GLU A 123 18.45 -0.12 6.58
N GLY A 124 17.32 -0.70 6.15
CA GLY A 124 16.55 -1.69 6.90
C GLY A 124 15.69 -1.13 8.03
N ALA A 125 15.51 0.19 8.11
CA ALA A 125 14.63 0.82 9.10
C ALA A 125 13.14 0.61 8.79
N ASP A 126 12.75 0.46 7.52
CA ASP A 126 11.37 0.20 7.11
C ASP A 126 11.21 -1.23 6.55
N GLU A 127 10.45 -2.06 7.28
CA GLU A 127 9.75 -3.22 6.75
C GLU A 127 8.25 -2.99 6.98
N LEU A 128 7.54 -2.49 5.96
CA LEU A 128 6.09 -2.19 6.01
C LEU A 128 5.19 -3.42 6.26
N THR A 129 5.78 -4.60 6.41
CA THR A 129 5.08 -5.88 6.48
C THR A 129 5.30 -6.69 7.76
N LYS A 130 5.95 -6.15 8.80
CA LYS A 130 6.07 -6.85 10.09
C LYS A 130 4.79 -6.80 10.94
#